data_AF-A0A351VLU7-F1
#
_entry.id   AF-A0A351VLU7-F1
#
_cell.length_a   1.000
_cell.length_b   1.000
_cell.length_c   1.000
_cell.angle_alpha   90.00
_cell.angle_beta   90.00
_cell.angle_gamma   90.00
#
_symmetry.space_group_name_H-M   'P 1'
#
loop_
_entity.id
_entity.type
_entity.pdbx_description
1 polymer ?
#
loop_
_entity_poly.entity_id
_entity_poly.type
_entity_poly.pdbx_seq_one_letter_code
_entity_poly.pdbx_strand_id
1 'polypeptide(L)' 'MFIARDKNNDLYLFSEMPRRGAECWWAPSGLDGTYLRLEKSLYPEVTWDSEPLQVKMSV' A
#
# COMPACT_ATOMS: atom_id res chain seq x y z
N MET A 1 9.48 -3.64 1.56
CA MET A 1 8.07 -3.65 1.13
C MET A 1 7.56 -2.21 1.18
N PHE A 2 6.39 -1.94 0.62
CA PHE A 2 5.80 -0.61 0.58
C PHE A 2 4.39 -0.66 1.12
N ILE A 3 3.98 0.34 1.89
CA ILE A 3 2.59 0.50 2.31
C ILE A 3 1.99 1.75 1.70
N ALA A 4 0.73 1.67 1.29
CA ALA A 4 0.00 2.81 0.77
C ALA A 4 -1.48 2.65 1.10
N ARG A 5 -2.19 3.77 1.18
CA ARG A 5 -3.65 3.77 1.32
C ARG A 5 -4.33 4.03 0.00
N ASP A 6 -5.51 3.45 -0.22
CA ASP A 6 -6.42 3.86 -1.29
C ASP A 6 -7.30 5.06 -0.88
N LYS A 7 -8.16 5.54 -1.79
CA LYS A 7 -9.08 6.65 -1.50
C LYS A 7 -10.10 6.35 -0.40
N ASN A 8 -10.39 5.09 -0.11
CA ASN A 8 -11.29 4.64 0.96
C ASN A 8 -10.56 4.46 2.30
N ASN A 9 -9.32 4.93 2.37
CA ASN A 9 -8.46 4.86 3.55
C ASN A 9 -8.10 3.40 3.94
N ASP A 10 -8.27 2.45 3.02
CA ASP A 10 -7.80 1.07 3.20
C ASP A 10 -6.29 0.99 3.04
N LEU A 11 -5.63 0.25 3.93
CA LEU A 11 -4.18 0.10 3.96
C LEU A 11 -3.76 -1.20 3.27
N TYR A 12 -2.76 -1.10 2.41
CA TYR A 12 -2.22 -2.25 1.67
C TYR A 12 -0.71 -2.31 1.78
N LEU A 13 -0.18 -3.53 1.77
CA LEU A 13 1.23 -3.87 1.71
C LEU A 13 1.55 -4.42 0.32
N PHE A 14 2.56 -3.86 -0.32
CA PHE A 14 3.06 -4.24 -1.64
C PHE A 14 4.50 -4.77 -1.51
N SER A 15 4.81 -5.84 -2.24
CA SER A 15 6.18 -6.37 -2.34
C SER A 15 7.10 -5.42 -3.12
N GLU A 16 6.55 -4.73 -4.12
CA GLU A 16 7.21 -3.79 -5.02
C GLU A 16 6.62 -2.38 -4.89
N MET A 17 7.30 -1.36 -5.43
CA MET A 17 6.80 0.03 -5.41
C MET A 17 5.50 0.11 -6.23
N PRO A 18 4.35 0.45 -5.62
CA PRO A 18 3.10 0.47 -6.35
C PRO A 18 2.98 1.72 -7.24
N ARG A 19 2.13 1.63 -8.25
CA ARG A 19 1.80 2.76 -9.14
C ARG A 19 0.45 3.33 -8.77
N ARG A 20 0.38 4.66 -8.67
CA ARG A 20 -0.87 5.36 -8.32
C ARG A 20 -1.86 5.30 -9.47
N GLY A 21 -3.04 4.73 -9.22
CA GLY A 21 -4.19 4.79 -10.11
C GLY A 21 -5.16 5.91 -9.73
N ALA A 22 -6.34 5.92 -10.35
CA ALA A 22 -7.36 6.92 -10.08
C ALA A 22 -7.94 6.82 -8.66
N GLU A 23 -8.08 5.60 -8.12
CA GLU A 23 -8.72 5.36 -6.81
C GLU A 23 -7.93 4.42 -5.89
N CYS A 24 -7.03 3.63 -6.46
CA CYS A 24 -6.23 2.63 -5.74
C CYS A 24 -4.79 2.59 -6.27
N TRP A 25 -3.94 1.86 -5.56
CA TRP A 25 -2.55 1.58 -5.90
C TRP A 25 -2.43 0.22 -6.58
N TRP A 26 -1.68 0.15 -7.68
CA TRP A 26 -1.48 -1.07 -8.45
C TRP A 26 -0.08 -1.63 -8.26
N ALA A 27 0.01 -2.92 -7.97
CA ALA A 27 1.28 -3.62 -8.01
C ALA A 27 1.82 -3.66 -9.46
N PRO A 28 3.12 -3.41 -9.70
CA PRO A 28 3.70 -3.38 -11.05
C PRO A 28 3.49 -4.67 -11.86
N SER A 29 3.48 -5.83 -11.18
CA SER A 29 3.34 -7.15 -11.79
C SER A 29 1.89 -7.51 -12.15
N GLY A 30 0.89 -6.73 -11.73
CA GLY A 30 -0.51 -6.84 -12.20
C GLY A 30 -1.24 -8.15 -11.88
N LEU A 31 -0.62 -9.07 -11.14
CA LEU A 31 -1.20 -10.34 -10.73
C LEU A 31 -1.93 -10.19 -9.39
N ASP A 32 -3.13 -10.78 -9.29
CA ASP A 32 -3.85 -10.91 -8.01
C ASP A 32 -2.98 -11.65 -6.99
N GLY A 33 -2.88 -11.10 -5.77
CA GLY A 33 -2.03 -11.63 -4.68
C GLY A 33 -0.67 -10.95 -4.51
N THR A 34 -0.37 -9.92 -5.29
CA THR A 34 0.85 -9.11 -5.16
C THR A 34 0.78 -8.04 -4.07
N TYR A 35 -0.38 -7.91 -3.41
CA TYR A 35 -0.61 -7.03 -2.28
C TYR A 35 -1.47 -7.69 -1.22
N LEU A 36 -1.28 -7.26 0.03
CA LEU A 36 -2.04 -7.72 1.18
C LEU A 36 -2.76 -6.54 1.82
N ARG A 37 -4.06 -6.68 2.12
CA ARG A 37 -4.78 -5.69 2.92
C ARG A 37 -4.37 -5.84 4.39
N LEU A 38 -4.02 -4.73 5.01
CA LEU A 38 -3.65 -4.64 6.42
C LEU A 38 -4.80 -4.05 7.25
N GLU A 39 -4.67 -4.18 8.56
CA GLU A 39 -5.55 -3.52 9.52
C GLU A 39 -5.39 -1.98 9.41
N LYS A 40 -6.50 -1.24 9.33
CA LYS A 40 -6.50 0.19 8.98
C LYS A 40 -5.84 1.07 10.04
N SER A 41 -5.86 0.67 11.31
CA SER A 41 -5.31 1.47 12.41
C SER A 41 -3.78 1.47 12.44
N LEU A 42 -3.14 0.53 11.73
CA LEU A 42 -1.70 0.53 11.49
C LEU A 42 -1.31 1.74 10.62
N TYR A 43 -0.18 2.37 10.94
CA TYR A 43 0.39 3.49 10.18
C TYR A 43 -0.63 4.62 9.89
N PRO A 44 -1.17 5.29 10.94
CA PRO A 44 -2.14 6.38 10.77
C PRO A 44 -1.58 7.59 10.02
N GLU A 45 -0.26 7.74 9.95
CA GLU A 45 0.43 8.80 9.21
C GLU A 45 0.39 8.62 7.69
N VAL A 46 0.15 7.40 7.20
CA VAL A 46 0.03 7.13 5.76
C VAL A 46 -1.38 7.52 5.31
N THR A 47 -1.46 8.37 4.28
CA THR A 47 -2.72 8.85 3.71
C THR A 47 -2.80 8.49 2.23
N TRP A 48 -3.98 8.65 1.61
CA TRP A 48 -4.11 8.52 0.16
C TRP A 48 -3.14 9.45 -0.57
N ASP A 49 -2.91 10.66 -0.04
CA ASP A 49 -2.10 11.71 -0.67
C ASP A 49 -0.59 11.56 -0.46
N SER A 50 -0.17 10.76 0.52
CA SER A 50 1.24 10.45 0.72
C SER A 50 1.78 9.50 -0.33
N GLU A 51 3.08 9.62 -0.62
CA GLU A 51 3.83 8.62 -1.36
C GLU A 51 3.89 7.29 -0.58
N PRO A 52 3.98 6.12 -1.26
CA PRO A 52 4.08 4.83 -0.59
C PRO A 52 5.25 4.78 0.39
N LEU A 53 4.99 4.43 1.64
CA LEU A 53 6.01 4.37 2.68
C LEU A 53 6.77 3.05 2.58
N GLN A 54 8.10 3.12 2.48
CA GLN A 54 8.94 1.93 2.52
C GLN A 54 9.02 1.38 3.95
N VAL A 55 8.69 0.10 4.11
CA VAL A 55 8.75 -0.62 5.39
C VAL A 55 9.66 -1.84 5.30
N LYS A 56 10.22 -2.22 6.45
CA LYS A 56 11.00 -3.44 6.64
C LYS A 56 10.24 -4.35 7.60
N MET A 57 10.23 -5.65 7.32
CA MET A 57 9.82 -6.62 8.32
C MET A 57 10.99 -6.81 9.28
N SER A 58 10.79 -6.47 10.55
CA SER A 58 11.68 -6.86 11.63
C SER A 58 11.26 -8.25 12.10
N VAL A 59 12.25 -9.14 12.21
CA VAL A 59 12.13 -10.45 12.90
C VAL A 59 12.26 -10.27 14.41
#